data_AF-A0AAW6BAF5-F1
#
_entry.id   AF-A0AAW6BAF5-F1
#
_cell.length_a   1.000
_cell.length_b   1.000
_cell.length_c   1.000
_cell.angle_alpha   90.00
_cell.angle_beta   90.00
_cell.angle_gamma   90.00
#
_symmetry.space_group_name_H-M   'P 1'
#
loop_
_entity.id
_entity.type
_entity.pdbx_description
1 polymer ?
#
loop_
_entity_poly.entity_id
_entity_poly.type
_entity_poly.pdbx_seq_one_letter_code
_entity_poly.pdbx_strand_id
1 'polypeptide(L)' 'MKKIIAKPVGMFELFYDLVFVYAISKIKAMVHHPVNGGIPCLPVM' A
#
# COMPACT_ATOMS: atom_id res chain seq x y z
N MET A 1 5.51 -15.24 -30.10
CA MET A 1 5.73 -14.90 -28.67
C MET A 1 5.98 -13.39 -28.56
N LYS A 2 5.23 -12.67 -27.72
CA LYS A 2 5.46 -11.23 -27.49
C LYS A 2 6.75 -11.08 -26.67
N LYS A 3 7.73 -10.33 -27.16
CA LYS A 3 8.98 -10.05 -26.45
C LYS A 3 8.65 -9.18 -25.23
N ILE A 4 8.89 -9.68 -24.02
CA ILE A 4 8.74 -8.89 -22.80
C ILE A 4 9.95 -7.96 -22.72
N ILE A 5 9.70 -6.66 -22.89
CA ILE A 5 10.70 -5.61 -22.69
C ILE A 5 10.54 -5.15 -21.25
N ALA A 6 11.35 -5.71 -20.35
CA ALA A 6 11.39 -5.24 -18.97
C ALA A 6 12.04 -3.85 -18.95
N LYS A 7 11.33 -2.88 -18.36
CA LYS A 7 11.92 -1.57 -18.09
C LYS A 7 12.88 -1.70 -16.90
N PRO A 8 14.06 -1.09 -16.93
CA PRO A 8 14.90 -1.00 -15.74
C PRO A 8 14.17 -0.15 -14.69
N VAL A 9 13.80 -0.77 -13.58
CA VAL A 9 13.11 -0.14 -12.45
C VAL A 9 14.14 0.13 -11.36
N GLY A 10 14.15 1.34 -10.82
CA GLY A 10 15.02 1.69 -9.70
C GLY A 10 14.55 1.07 -8.39
N MET A 11 15.47 0.75 -7.49
CA MET A 11 15.13 0.22 -6.15
C MET A 11 14.17 1.13 -5.38
N PHE A 12 14.27 2.45 -5.57
CA PHE A 12 13.33 3.41 -4.97
C PHE A 12 11.92 3.30 -5.55
N GLU A 13 11.77 3.08 -6.86
CA GLU A 13 10.46 2.94 -7.49
C GLU A 13 9.74 1.68 -6.96
N LEU A 14 10.48 0.57 -6.80
CA LEU A 14 9.95 -0.64 -6.19
C LEU A 14 9.58 -0.43 -4.71
N PHE A 15 10.38 0.34 -3.97
CA PHE A 15 10.09 0.68 -2.57
C PHE A 15 8.82 1.53 -2.45
N TYR A 16 8.68 2.58 -3.27
CA TYR A 16 7.50 3.43 -3.26
C TYR A 16 6.24 2.67 -3.66
N ASP A 17 6.31 1.79 -4.66
CA ASP A 17 5.19 0.95 -5.06
C ASP A 17 4.68 0.09 -3.88
N LEU A 18 5.61 -0.55 -3.16
CA LEU A 18 5.29 -1.37 -2.00
C LEU A 18 4.70 -0.55 -0.82
N VAL A 19 5.34 0.56 -0.46
CA VAL A 19 4.87 1.43 0.64
C VAL A 19 3.52 2.04 0.30
N PHE A 20 3.31 2.45 -0.95
CA PHE A 20 2.06 3.04 -1.40
C PHE A 20 0.89 2.06 -1.32
N VAL A 21 1.04 0.85 -1.86
CA VAL A 21 -0.01 -0.19 -1.78
C VAL A 21 -0.32 -0.56 -0.34
N TYR A 22 0.71 -0.65 0.51
CA TYR A 22 0.54 -0.95 1.93
C TYR A 22 -0.25 0.16 2.64
N ALA A 23 0.11 1.43 2.43
CA ALA A 23 -0.58 2.56 3.05
C ALA A 23 -2.07 2.60 2.68
N ILE A 24 -2.41 2.44 1.40
CA ILE A 24 -3.80 2.40 0.92
C ILE A 24 -4.56 1.20 1.50
N SER A 25 -3.91 0.03 1.60
CA SER A 25 -4.51 -1.15 2.24
C SER A 25 -4.85 -0.91 3.71
N LYS A 26 -3.96 -0.26 4.47
CA LYS A 26 -4.19 0.09 5.88
C LYS A 26 -5.33 1.10 6.03
N ILE A 27 -5.35 2.15 5.22
CA ILE A 27 -6.44 3.14 5.22
C ILE A 27 -7.77 2.48 4.88
N LYS A 28 -7.81 1.60 3.87
CA LYS A 28 -9.02 0.87 3.49
C LYS A 28 -9.52 -0.02 4.63
N ALA A 29 -8.63 -0.74 5.31
CA ALA A 29 -8.98 -1.58 6.45
C ALA A 29 -9.55 -0.76 7.61
N MET A 30 -9.01 0.44 7.85
CA MET A 30 -9.50 1.40 8.84
C MET A 30 -10.91 1.92 8.51
N VAL A 31 -11.26 2.05 7.24
CA VAL A 31 -12.58 2.55 6.79
C VAL A 31 -13.62 1.43 6.66
N HIS A 32 -13.22 0.18 6.43
CA HIS A 32 -14.15 -0.94 6.21
C HIS A 32 -14.92 -1.34 7.48
N HIS A 33 -14.31 -1.21 8.67
CA HIS A 33 -14.96 -1.41 9.97
C HIS A 33 -14.69 -0.18 10.86
N PRO A 34 -15.44 0.92 10.70
CA PRO A 34 -15.35 2.03 11.64
C PRO A 34 -15.87 1.53 12.98
N VAL A 35 -14.98 1.31 13.94
CA VAL A 35 -15.37 0.96 15.31
C VAL A 35 -16.00 2.22 15.92
N ASN A 36 -17.30 2.17 16.18
CA ASN A 36 -18.05 3.26 16.80
C ASN A 36 -17.97 4.61 16.03
N GLY A 37 -17.80 4.57 14.70
CA GLY A 37 -17.68 5.77 13.85
C GLY A 37 -16.28 6.43 13.88
N GLY A 38 -15.34 5.86 14.63
CA GLY A 38 -13.95 6.30 14.69
C GLY A 38 -13.02 5.41 13.87
N ILE A 39 -11.99 6.01 13.29
CA ILE A 39 -10.86 5.30 12.73
C ILE A 39 -10.01 4.78 13.91
N PRO A 40 -9.84 3.46 14.10
CA PRO A 40 -8.99 2.97 15.17
C PRO A 40 -7.54 3.38 14.89
N CYS A 41 -6.99 4.26 15.73
CA CYS A 41 -5.57 4.59 15.71
C CYS A 41 -4.78 3.29 15.92
N LEU A 42 -4.06 2.86 14.88
CA LEU A 42 -3.10 1.76 14.98
C LEU A 42 -2.00 2.15 15.98
N PRO A 43 -1.69 1.33 16.99
CA PRO A 43 -0.49 1.55 17.78
C PRO A 43 0.70 1.33 16.85
N VAL A 44 1.54 2.36 16.75
CA VAL A 44 2.87 2.25 16.16
C VAL A 44 3.68 1.42 17.15
N MET A 45 3.92 0.16 16.81
CA MET A 45 4.89 -0.71 17.48
C MET A 45 6.12 -0.83 16.59
#